data_AF-A0A3M1MQT5-F1
#
_entry.id   AF-A0A3M1MQT5-F1
#
_cell.length_a   1.000
_cell.length_b   1.000
_cell.length_c   1.000
_cell.angle_alpha   90.00
_cell.angle_beta   90.00
_cell.angle_gamma   90.00
#
_symmetry.space_group_name_H-M   'P 1'
#
loop_
_entity.id
_entity.type
_entity.pdbx_description
1 polymer ?
#
loop_
_entity_poly.entity_id
_entity_poly.type
_entity_poly.pdbx_seq_one_letter_code
_entity_poly.pdbx_strand_id
1 'polypeptide(L)'
;KAGKAGIIIDGTWNLSGLADAIGADNLAIDPWPKGMSGYVQNDNIYLSANAEGADKDATWAFMQFLLSKEAQKLMAENNSGFIPAALGVEVPDRLRQEAVAAFEGGTAFPVIPEMGAYWGPMDTALKSVFDEGADPAYALGQAFNSINAAVADIRGEAPPEPEVLGTVTLWHALKEGEIEGLNAVISAFQEKNPGVQFDVLFVPFDDLRGKFETAAATGGGPSLLIGAADWGPALFDAELTADLSPNMSTAFLSSINQAALGSVQYKDALVGLPLGLKGVVMYRNTSIISEPAADFEDLVAKAQAATQGDVVGADLEYGFFFAAAHLNALGGQLMDAQGNPAFNDEK
;
A
#
# COMPACT_ATOMS: atom_id res chain seq x y z
N LYS A 1 -11.12 30.46 -16.92
CA LYS A 1 -11.24 31.92 -16.63
C LYS A 1 -11.18 32.82 -17.88
N ALA A 2 -10.61 32.39 -19.02
CA ALA A 2 -10.66 33.16 -20.28
C ALA A 2 -11.95 32.96 -21.12
N GLY A 3 -13.09 32.68 -20.48
CA GLY A 3 -14.38 32.44 -21.17
C GLY A 3 -14.48 31.16 -22.03
N LYS A 4 -13.57 30.20 -21.86
CA LYS A 4 -13.51 28.96 -22.67
C LYS A 4 -14.02 27.70 -21.97
N ALA A 5 -14.45 27.80 -20.71
CA ALA A 5 -14.95 26.66 -19.94
C ALA A 5 -16.49 26.67 -19.95
N GLY A 6 -17.11 25.53 -20.22
CA GLY A 6 -18.58 25.40 -20.22
C GLY A 6 -19.20 25.27 -18.83
N ILE A 7 -18.45 24.75 -17.86
CA ILE A 7 -18.84 24.64 -16.44
C ILE A 7 -17.62 25.00 -15.59
N ILE A 8 -17.85 25.68 -14.46
CA ILE A 8 -16.83 25.92 -13.43
C ILE A 8 -17.45 25.67 -12.06
N ILE A 9 -16.71 25.00 -11.18
CA ILE A 9 -17.04 24.91 -9.75
C ILE A 9 -16.13 25.90 -9.04
N ASP A 10 -16.71 26.97 -8.50
CA ASP A 10 -16.00 28.06 -7.83
C ASP A 10 -16.91 28.69 -6.77
N GLY A 11 -16.35 29.50 -5.87
CA GLY A 11 -17.12 30.19 -4.84
C GLY A 11 -17.73 31.50 -5.30
N THR A 12 -18.75 31.96 -4.59
CA THR A 12 -19.44 33.24 -4.89
C THR A 12 -18.53 34.46 -4.78
N TRP A 13 -17.41 34.37 -4.05
CA TRP A 13 -16.37 35.41 -4.00
C TRP A 13 -15.72 35.69 -5.37
N ASN A 14 -15.79 34.75 -6.33
CA ASN A 14 -15.29 34.95 -7.69
C ASN A 14 -16.36 35.44 -8.67
N LEU A 15 -17.60 35.69 -8.22
CA LEU A 15 -18.74 36.03 -9.08
C LEU A 15 -18.48 37.26 -9.97
N SER A 16 -17.91 38.35 -9.43
CA SER A 16 -17.59 39.54 -10.23
C SER A 16 -16.61 39.21 -11.34
N GLY A 17 -15.52 38.50 -11.02
CA GLY A 17 -14.49 38.15 -12.01
C GLY A 17 -15.02 37.20 -13.10
N LEU A 18 -15.98 36.33 -12.76
CA LEU A 18 -16.64 35.47 -13.73
C LEU A 18 -17.61 36.27 -14.62
N ALA A 19 -18.42 37.16 -14.03
CA ALA A 19 -19.33 38.02 -14.77
C ALA A 19 -18.58 38.98 -15.70
N ASP A 20 -17.44 39.54 -15.27
CA ASP A 20 -16.58 40.39 -16.10
C ASP A 20 -15.98 39.62 -17.29
N ALA A 21 -15.70 38.33 -17.10
CA ALA A 21 -15.05 37.52 -18.13
C ALA A 21 -15.99 37.10 -19.28
N ILE A 22 -17.28 36.89 -19.01
CA ILE A 22 -18.24 36.37 -20.01
C ILE A 22 -19.52 37.21 -20.17
N GLY A 23 -19.73 38.22 -19.32
CA GLY A 23 -20.96 38.98 -19.22
C GLY A 23 -21.95 38.34 -18.23
N ALA A 24 -22.56 39.15 -17.36
CA ALA A 24 -23.51 38.67 -16.36
C ALA A 24 -24.70 37.91 -16.97
N ASP A 25 -25.19 38.31 -18.15
CA ASP A 25 -26.29 37.63 -18.86
C ASP A 25 -25.92 36.23 -19.37
N ASN A 26 -24.62 35.96 -19.56
CA ASN A 26 -24.11 34.68 -20.02
C ASN A 26 -23.62 33.79 -18.85
N LEU A 27 -23.72 34.28 -17.61
CA LEU A 27 -23.39 33.52 -16.41
C LEU A 27 -24.69 33.03 -15.74
N ALA A 28 -24.68 31.82 -15.21
CA ALA A 28 -25.77 31.26 -14.42
C ALA A 28 -25.20 30.46 -13.26
N ILE A 29 -25.94 30.40 -12.15
CA ILE A 29 -25.61 29.54 -11.02
C ILE A 29 -26.74 28.51 -10.85
N ASP A 30 -26.48 27.28 -11.31
CA ASP A 30 -27.48 26.23 -11.24
C ASP A 30 -27.50 25.56 -9.84
N PRO A 31 -28.67 25.08 -9.39
CA PRO A 31 -28.73 24.14 -8.28
C PRO A 31 -27.86 22.91 -8.53
N TRP A 32 -27.33 22.32 -7.44
CA TRP A 32 -26.46 21.15 -7.56
C TRP A 32 -27.17 19.95 -8.22
N PRO A 33 -26.52 19.28 -9.20
CA PRO A 33 -27.00 18.01 -9.71
C PRO A 33 -27.13 16.98 -8.58
N LYS A 34 -28.06 16.03 -8.75
CA LYS A 34 -28.26 14.94 -7.77
C LYS A 34 -26.95 14.21 -7.51
N GLY A 35 -26.53 14.17 -6.24
CA GLY A 35 -25.30 13.51 -5.79
C GLY A 35 -24.08 14.41 -5.73
N MET A 36 -24.21 15.69 -6.06
CA MET A 36 -23.17 16.71 -5.87
C MET A 36 -23.64 17.78 -4.88
N SER A 37 -22.69 18.45 -4.25
CA SER A 37 -22.90 19.64 -3.44
C SER A 37 -21.60 20.43 -3.37
N GLY A 38 -21.72 21.71 -3.04
CA GLY A 38 -20.60 22.55 -2.62
C GLY A 38 -20.72 22.87 -1.14
N TYR A 39 -19.62 23.30 -0.54
CA TYR A 39 -19.66 23.77 0.83
C TYR A 39 -20.39 25.12 0.95
N VAL A 40 -21.26 25.21 1.95
CA VAL A 40 -21.86 26.45 2.41
C VAL A 40 -21.19 26.82 3.73
N GLN A 41 -20.56 27.99 3.73
CA GLN A 41 -19.87 28.55 4.89
C GLN A 41 -20.21 30.03 5.03
N ASN A 42 -19.97 30.58 6.21
CA ASN A 42 -20.21 31.97 6.52
C ASN A 42 -18.97 32.62 7.14
N ASP A 43 -18.83 33.92 6.90
CA ASP A 43 -17.95 34.74 7.73
C ASP A 43 -18.65 34.97 9.07
N ASN A 44 -17.87 34.85 10.17
CA ASN A 44 -18.39 35.00 11.52
C ASN A 44 -17.89 36.29 12.15
N ILE A 45 -18.76 36.91 12.96
CA ILE A 45 -18.42 38.10 13.75
C ILE A 45 -18.07 37.62 15.16
N TYR A 46 -16.83 37.84 15.59
CA TYR A 46 -16.35 37.45 16.91
C TYR A 46 -16.12 38.67 17.80
N LEU A 47 -16.60 38.60 19.04
CA LEU A 47 -16.22 39.54 20.09
C LEU A 47 -15.01 38.98 20.83
N SER A 48 -13.93 39.75 20.90
CA SER A 48 -12.73 39.36 21.66
C SER A 48 -13.08 39.17 23.14
N ALA A 49 -12.61 38.07 23.74
CA ALA A 49 -12.77 37.81 25.16
C ALA A 49 -12.09 38.88 26.05
N ASN A 50 -11.12 39.61 25.49
CA ASN A 50 -10.38 40.67 26.18
C ASN A 50 -11.04 42.05 26.03
N ALA A 51 -12.13 42.18 25.28
CA ALA A 51 -12.86 43.44 25.20
C ALA A 51 -13.60 43.67 26.52
N GLU A 52 -13.34 44.81 27.16
CA GLU A 52 -13.90 45.17 28.47
C GLU A 52 -14.53 46.58 28.46
N GLY A 53 -15.37 46.86 29.46
CA GLY A 53 -15.97 48.19 29.67
C GLY A 53 -16.65 48.77 28.43
N ALA A 54 -16.42 50.05 28.18
CA ALA A 54 -17.06 50.79 27.10
C ALA A 54 -16.73 50.23 25.70
N ASP A 55 -15.55 49.65 25.50
CA ASP A 55 -15.14 49.08 24.21
C ASP A 55 -15.94 47.82 23.88
N LYS A 56 -16.24 47.00 24.91
CA LYS A 56 -17.11 45.83 24.77
C LYS A 56 -18.52 46.25 24.37
N ASP A 57 -19.07 47.25 25.04
CA ASP A 57 -20.44 47.74 24.80
C ASP A 57 -20.56 48.34 23.38
N ALA A 58 -19.60 49.17 22.98
CA ALA A 58 -19.54 49.74 21.63
C ALA A 58 -19.40 48.65 20.56
N THR A 59 -18.53 47.66 20.78
CA THR A 59 -18.35 46.55 19.85
C THR A 59 -19.64 45.75 19.71
N TRP A 60 -20.30 45.40 20.82
CA TRP A 60 -21.57 44.67 20.79
C TRP A 60 -22.66 45.43 20.04
N ALA A 61 -22.80 46.74 20.28
CA ALA A 61 -23.75 47.58 19.55
C ALA A 61 -23.48 47.56 18.03
N PHE A 62 -22.21 47.62 17.63
CA PHE A 62 -21.85 47.53 16.21
C PHE A 62 -22.10 46.14 15.61
N MET A 63 -21.81 45.05 16.35
CA MET A 63 -22.15 43.68 15.91
C MET A 63 -23.65 43.51 15.66
N GLN A 64 -24.50 44.08 16.51
CA GLN A 64 -25.95 44.09 16.31
C GLN A 64 -26.34 44.90 15.08
N PHE A 65 -25.72 46.07 14.88
CA PHE A 65 -25.96 46.89 13.69
C PHE A 65 -25.52 46.17 12.42
N LEU A 66 -24.38 45.47 12.40
CA LEU A 66 -23.89 44.68 11.27
C LEU A 66 -24.88 43.59 10.82
N LEU A 67 -25.65 43.03 11.75
CA LEU A 67 -26.69 42.03 11.46
C LEU A 67 -28.07 42.65 11.19
N SER A 68 -28.20 43.98 11.23
CA SER A 68 -29.44 44.65 10.85
C SER A 68 -29.71 44.52 9.35
N LYS A 69 -30.98 44.62 8.96
CA LYS A 69 -31.37 44.62 7.55
C LYS A 69 -30.69 45.73 6.75
N GLU A 70 -30.50 46.89 7.38
CA GLU A 70 -29.85 48.05 6.78
C GLU A 70 -28.39 47.73 6.45
N ALA A 71 -27.60 47.31 7.44
CA ALA A 71 -26.18 47.02 7.22
C ALA A 71 -25.96 45.85 6.25
N GLN A 72 -26.76 44.78 6.36
CA GLN A 72 -26.65 43.64 5.45
C GLN A 72 -27.01 44.01 4.01
N LYS A 73 -28.00 44.88 3.82
CA LYS A 73 -28.32 45.44 2.49
C LYS A 73 -27.14 46.26 1.94
N LEU A 74 -26.55 47.14 2.76
CA LEU A 74 -25.38 47.93 2.36
C LEU A 74 -24.19 47.03 1.98
N MET A 75 -23.91 45.98 2.74
CA MET A 75 -22.86 45.00 2.41
C MET A 75 -23.14 44.31 1.07
N ALA A 76 -24.38 43.89 0.85
CA ALA A 76 -24.81 43.22 -0.37
C ALA A 76 -24.78 44.16 -1.60
N GLU A 77 -25.01 45.46 -1.45
CA GLU A 77 -24.91 46.44 -2.54
C GLU A 77 -23.47 46.72 -2.96
N ASN A 78 -22.51 46.58 -2.05
CA ASN A 78 -21.10 46.91 -2.28
C ASN A 78 -20.21 45.67 -2.49
N ASN A 79 -20.76 44.46 -2.38
CA ASN A 79 -20.05 43.20 -2.62
C ASN A 79 -20.97 42.22 -3.35
N SER A 80 -20.70 41.99 -4.64
CA SER A 80 -21.51 41.13 -5.50
C SER A 80 -21.50 39.65 -5.12
N GLY A 81 -20.49 39.20 -4.37
CA GLY A 81 -20.40 37.83 -3.85
C GLY A 81 -21.04 37.67 -2.47
N PHE A 82 -21.44 38.77 -1.82
CA PHE A 82 -22.00 38.74 -0.47
C PHE A 82 -23.48 38.35 -0.48
N ILE A 83 -23.81 37.34 0.31
CA ILE A 83 -25.17 36.87 0.55
C ILE A 83 -25.53 37.21 2.00
N PRO A 84 -26.57 38.03 2.23
CA PRO A 84 -27.00 38.41 3.58
C PRO A 84 -27.28 37.21 4.49
N ALA A 85 -26.74 37.26 5.71
CA ALA A 85 -27.06 36.28 6.76
C ALA A 85 -28.36 36.63 7.50
N ALA A 86 -28.78 37.90 7.46
CA ALA A 86 -30.02 38.33 8.11
C ALA A 86 -31.26 38.01 7.26
N LEU A 87 -32.29 37.48 7.90
CA LEU A 87 -33.55 37.14 7.25
C LEU A 87 -34.32 38.39 6.76
N GLY A 88 -35.00 38.24 5.63
CA GLY A 88 -35.87 39.28 5.08
C GLY A 88 -35.14 40.52 4.59
N VAL A 89 -33.86 40.37 4.23
CA VAL A 89 -33.11 41.30 3.37
C VAL A 89 -33.35 40.86 1.93
N GLU A 90 -33.83 41.79 1.11
CA GLU A 90 -34.04 41.51 -0.32
C GLU A 90 -32.69 41.34 -1.02
N VAL A 91 -32.55 40.27 -1.80
CA VAL A 91 -31.38 40.00 -2.65
C VAL A 91 -31.76 40.38 -4.07
N PRO A 92 -31.38 41.57 -4.58
CA PRO A 92 -31.97 42.13 -5.79
C PRO A 92 -31.35 41.60 -7.10
N ASP A 93 -30.22 40.90 -7.02
CA ASP A 93 -29.44 40.47 -8.19
C ASP A 93 -29.76 39.01 -8.57
N ARG A 94 -29.98 38.75 -9.86
CA ARG A 94 -30.32 37.42 -10.38
C ARG A 94 -29.30 36.36 -9.97
N LEU A 95 -28.01 36.62 -10.15
CA LEU A 95 -26.96 35.63 -9.88
C LEU A 95 -26.89 35.31 -8.39
N ARG A 96 -27.15 36.28 -7.50
CA ARG A 96 -27.22 36.00 -6.06
C ARG A 96 -28.47 35.23 -5.66
N GLN A 97 -29.62 35.46 -6.28
CA GLN A 97 -30.82 34.64 -6.05
C GLN A 97 -30.58 33.19 -6.48
N GLU A 98 -29.91 33.01 -7.63
CA GLU A 98 -29.46 31.71 -8.12
C GLU A 98 -28.47 31.03 -7.14
N ALA A 99 -27.50 31.78 -6.59
CA ALA A 99 -26.60 31.27 -5.55
C ALA A 99 -27.34 30.84 -4.27
N VAL A 100 -28.33 31.61 -3.81
CA VAL A 100 -29.16 31.23 -2.66
C VAL A 100 -29.89 29.91 -2.92
N ALA A 101 -30.47 29.74 -4.11
CA ALA A 101 -31.11 28.48 -4.50
C ALA A 101 -30.11 27.31 -4.55
N ALA A 102 -28.90 27.53 -5.04
CA ALA A 102 -27.86 26.49 -5.06
C ALA A 102 -27.39 26.09 -3.65
N PHE A 103 -27.36 27.03 -2.70
CA PHE A 103 -27.00 26.76 -1.31
C PHE A 103 -28.02 25.90 -0.57
N GLU A 104 -29.29 25.87 -0.99
CA GLU A 104 -30.29 24.95 -0.41
C GLU A 104 -29.89 23.47 -0.57
N GLY A 105 -29.18 23.13 -1.64
CA GLY A 105 -28.61 21.80 -1.89
C GLY A 105 -27.16 21.63 -1.40
N GLY A 106 -26.60 22.65 -0.76
CA GLY A 106 -25.21 22.67 -0.31
C GLY A 106 -24.98 21.87 0.98
N THR A 107 -23.72 21.53 1.23
CA THR A 107 -23.30 20.87 2.47
C THR A 107 -22.70 21.89 3.42
N ALA A 108 -23.14 21.91 4.68
CA ALA A 108 -22.54 22.80 5.67
C ALA A 108 -21.05 22.49 5.84
N PHE A 109 -20.21 23.53 5.80
CA PHE A 109 -18.78 23.36 6.06
C PHE A 109 -18.55 22.93 7.52
N PRO A 110 -17.74 21.90 7.77
CA PRO A 110 -17.48 21.41 9.11
C PRO A 110 -16.64 22.41 9.92
N VAL A 111 -17.20 22.92 11.01
CA VAL A 111 -16.51 23.83 11.95
C VAL A 111 -16.04 23.03 13.17
N ILE A 112 -14.95 22.29 13.01
CA ILE A 112 -14.30 21.51 14.08
C ILE A 112 -12.80 21.82 14.10
N PRO A 113 -12.12 21.72 15.26
CA PRO A 113 -10.68 21.99 15.38
C PRO A 113 -9.82 21.22 14.37
N GLU A 114 -10.21 19.98 14.08
CA GLU A 114 -9.48 19.06 13.22
C GLU A 114 -9.56 19.40 11.74
N MET A 115 -10.50 20.25 11.28
CA MET A 115 -10.71 20.47 9.85
C MET A 115 -9.47 21.03 9.15
N GLY A 116 -8.64 21.78 9.87
CA GLY A 116 -7.35 22.28 9.36
C GLY A 116 -6.39 21.16 8.92
N ALA A 117 -6.47 19.98 9.51
CA ALA A 117 -5.58 18.84 9.22
C ALA A 117 -5.84 18.21 7.84
N TYR A 118 -7.00 18.45 7.24
CA TYR A 118 -7.42 17.78 6.01
C TYR A 118 -6.84 18.43 4.74
N TRP A 119 -6.68 19.76 4.74
CA TRP A 119 -6.39 20.53 3.51
C TRP A 119 -5.10 20.11 2.82
N GLY A 120 -3.98 20.15 3.53
CA GLY A 120 -2.66 19.84 2.95
C GLY A 120 -2.59 18.42 2.38
N PRO A 121 -2.95 17.39 3.15
CA PRO A 121 -2.96 16.01 2.67
C PRO A 121 -3.91 15.78 1.50
N MET A 122 -5.15 16.31 1.55
CA MET A 122 -6.12 16.12 0.46
C MET A 122 -5.71 16.86 -0.81
N ASP A 123 -5.21 18.10 -0.72
CA ASP A 123 -4.71 18.84 -1.88
C ASP A 123 -3.55 18.09 -2.55
N THR A 124 -2.65 17.52 -1.75
CA THR A 124 -1.52 16.74 -2.23
C THR A 124 -2.00 15.48 -2.94
N ALA A 125 -2.94 14.73 -2.34
CA ALA A 125 -3.49 13.54 -2.96
C ALA A 125 -4.20 13.84 -4.28
N LEU A 126 -5.04 14.87 -4.31
CA LEU A 126 -5.76 15.27 -5.52
C LEU A 126 -4.79 15.67 -6.64
N LYS A 127 -3.77 16.49 -6.34
CA LYS A 127 -2.75 16.88 -7.33
C LYS A 127 -1.96 15.68 -7.83
N SER A 128 -1.53 14.78 -6.94
CA SER A 128 -0.77 13.60 -7.37
C SER A 128 -1.61 12.70 -8.30
N VAL A 129 -2.90 12.56 -8.04
CA VAL A 129 -3.81 11.80 -8.92
C VAL A 129 -4.00 12.51 -10.27
N PHE A 130 -4.39 13.79 -10.27
CA PHE A 130 -4.80 14.48 -11.49
C PHE A 130 -3.64 15.00 -12.34
N ASP A 131 -2.54 15.42 -11.71
CA ASP A 131 -1.40 16.05 -12.38
C ASP A 131 -0.26 15.05 -12.66
N GLU A 132 -0.11 14.02 -11.80
CA GLU A 132 1.01 13.07 -11.87
C GLU A 132 0.58 11.64 -12.24
N GLY A 133 -0.73 11.35 -12.26
CA GLY A 133 -1.27 10.03 -12.63
C GLY A 133 -1.06 8.96 -11.56
N ALA A 134 -0.90 9.35 -10.29
CA ALA A 134 -0.80 8.41 -9.18
C ALA A 134 -2.09 7.58 -9.01
N ASP A 135 -1.93 6.37 -8.47
CA ASP A 135 -3.09 5.52 -8.14
C ASP A 135 -4.00 6.23 -7.10
N PRO A 136 -5.30 6.42 -7.40
CA PRO A 136 -6.19 7.13 -6.49
C PRO A 136 -6.35 6.49 -5.12
N ALA A 137 -6.36 5.16 -5.03
CA ALA A 137 -6.49 4.46 -3.75
C ALA A 137 -5.25 4.68 -2.88
N TYR A 138 -4.06 4.57 -3.48
CA TYR A 138 -2.80 4.84 -2.79
C TYR A 138 -2.70 6.30 -2.32
N ALA A 139 -2.99 7.27 -3.20
CA ALA A 139 -2.91 8.70 -2.85
C ALA A 139 -3.89 9.06 -1.72
N LEU A 140 -5.13 8.56 -1.77
CA LEU A 140 -6.11 8.79 -0.72
C LEU A 140 -5.72 8.10 0.60
N GLY A 141 -5.19 6.88 0.55
CA GLY A 141 -4.71 6.20 1.76
C GLY A 141 -3.52 6.93 2.42
N GLN A 142 -2.60 7.50 1.63
CA GLN A 142 -1.52 8.33 2.17
C GLN A 142 -2.05 9.60 2.83
N ALA A 143 -3.06 10.25 2.23
CA ALA A 143 -3.74 11.38 2.84
C ALA A 143 -4.45 10.96 4.14
N PHE A 144 -5.14 9.82 4.16
CA PHE A 144 -5.82 9.28 5.33
C PHE A 144 -4.84 9.06 6.51
N ASN A 145 -3.70 8.42 6.26
CA ASN A 145 -2.65 8.22 7.27
C ASN A 145 -2.14 9.55 7.82
N SER A 146 -1.88 10.52 6.94
CA SER A 146 -1.37 11.85 7.33
C SER A 146 -2.39 12.63 8.15
N ILE A 147 -3.67 12.58 7.77
CA ILE A 147 -4.77 13.24 8.47
C ILE A 147 -4.96 12.63 9.84
N ASN A 148 -4.99 11.30 9.96
CA ASN A 148 -5.15 10.64 11.26
C ASN A 148 -4.01 10.97 12.23
N ALA A 149 -2.77 11.04 11.74
CA ALA A 149 -1.64 11.45 12.56
C ALA A 149 -1.80 12.90 13.06
N ALA A 150 -2.18 13.83 12.17
CA ALA A 150 -2.42 15.23 12.53
C ALA A 150 -3.62 15.41 13.47
N VAL A 151 -4.69 14.65 13.29
CA VAL A 151 -5.85 14.63 14.18
C VAL A 151 -5.47 14.14 15.57
N ALA A 152 -4.68 13.08 15.67
CA ALA A 152 -4.20 12.58 16.96
C ALA A 152 -3.34 13.62 17.69
N ASP A 153 -2.46 14.33 16.97
CA ASP A 153 -1.66 15.42 17.53
C ASP A 153 -2.54 16.56 18.09
N ILE A 154 -3.55 17.01 17.33
CA ILE A 154 -4.52 18.02 17.77
C ILE A 154 -5.24 17.59 19.07
N ARG A 155 -5.47 16.28 19.24
CA ARG A 155 -6.14 15.71 20.42
C ARG A 155 -5.20 15.39 21.58
N GLY A 156 -3.88 15.43 21.37
CA GLY A 156 -2.90 14.96 22.35
C GLY A 156 -2.93 13.44 22.54
N GLU A 157 -3.31 12.70 21.50
CA GLU A 157 -3.39 11.24 21.47
C GLU A 157 -2.18 10.64 20.73
N ALA A 158 -1.85 9.38 21.01
CA ALA A 158 -0.89 8.67 20.19
C ALA A 158 -1.49 8.46 18.78
N PRO A 159 -0.73 8.71 17.69
CA PRO A 159 -1.24 8.48 16.35
C PRO A 159 -1.55 6.99 16.14
N PRO A 160 -2.64 6.67 15.42
CA PRO A 160 -2.87 5.28 15.03
C PRO A 160 -1.72 4.79 14.15
N GLU A 161 -1.49 3.48 14.15
CA GLU A 161 -0.55 2.88 13.20
C GLU A 161 -1.01 3.20 11.77
N PRO A 162 -0.11 3.67 10.89
CA PRO A 162 -0.47 3.99 9.52
C PRO A 162 -0.85 2.71 8.78
N GLU A 163 -1.91 2.79 7.97
CA GLU A 163 -2.30 1.69 7.10
C GLU A 163 -1.18 1.41 6.10
N VAL A 164 -0.85 0.13 5.90
CA VAL A 164 0.05 -0.31 4.85
C VAL A 164 -0.73 -0.33 3.53
N LEU A 165 -0.17 0.30 2.50
CA LEU A 165 -0.81 0.49 1.20
C LEU A 165 0.09 -0.01 0.08
N GLY A 166 -0.53 -0.50 -1.00
CA GLY A 166 0.17 -0.83 -2.23
C GLY A 166 -0.30 -2.15 -2.84
N THR A 167 0.43 -2.60 -3.86
CA THR A 167 0.19 -3.91 -4.50
C THR A 167 1.43 -4.76 -4.39
N VAL A 168 1.27 -5.99 -3.90
CA VAL A 168 2.30 -7.02 -3.96
C VAL A 168 2.09 -7.81 -5.25
N THR A 169 2.95 -7.61 -6.23
CA THR A 169 3.00 -8.47 -7.44
C THR A 169 3.88 -9.67 -7.13
N LEU A 170 3.29 -10.87 -7.12
CA LEU A 170 3.91 -12.10 -6.64
C LEU A 170 3.97 -13.14 -7.76
N TRP A 171 5.17 -13.57 -8.15
CA TRP A 171 5.33 -14.69 -9.09
C TRP A 171 5.82 -15.95 -8.37
N HIS A 172 5.21 -17.10 -8.71
CA HIS A 172 5.55 -18.39 -8.09
C HIS A 172 5.35 -19.58 -9.04
N ALA A 173 5.91 -20.73 -8.67
CA ALA A 173 5.71 -22.02 -9.34
C ALA A 173 5.09 -23.11 -8.43
N LEU A 174 4.51 -22.71 -7.29
CA LEU A 174 3.84 -23.61 -6.34
C LEU A 174 2.75 -24.47 -7.02
N LYS A 175 2.68 -25.75 -6.61
CA LYS A 175 1.74 -26.74 -7.15
C LYS A 175 0.45 -26.79 -6.31
N GLU A 176 -0.52 -27.59 -6.78
CA GLU A 176 -1.73 -27.94 -6.02
C GLU A 176 -1.34 -28.59 -4.67
N GLY A 177 -1.96 -28.14 -3.59
CA GLY A 177 -1.59 -28.45 -2.19
C GLY A 177 -0.64 -27.44 -1.54
N GLU A 178 0.17 -26.70 -2.32
CA GLU A 178 1.10 -25.68 -1.80
C GLU A 178 0.52 -24.27 -1.92
N ILE A 179 -0.19 -23.99 -3.01
CA ILE A 179 -0.77 -22.67 -3.30
C ILE A 179 -1.89 -22.30 -2.32
N GLU A 180 -2.61 -23.27 -1.77
CA GLU A 180 -3.65 -23.08 -0.75
C GLU A 180 -3.06 -22.48 0.53
N GLY A 181 -1.85 -22.90 0.90
CA GLY A 181 -1.11 -22.34 2.03
C GLY A 181 -0.77 -20.87 1.79
N LEU A 182 -0.25 -20.53 0.60
CA LEU A 182 0.05 -19.13 0.24
C LEU A 182 -1.23 -18.28 0.21
N ASN A 183 -2.32 -18.77 -0.36
CA ASN A 183 -3.60 -18.05 -0.40
C ASN A 183 -4.17 -17.79 1.00
N ALA A 184 -4.03 -18.74 1.92
CA ALA A 184 -4.42 -18.54 3.32
C ALA A 184 -3.57 -17.46 4.00
N VAL A 185 -2.26 -17.43 3.75
CA VAL A 185 -1.36 -16.37 4.26
C VAL A 185 -1.72 -15.01 3.68
N ILE A 186 -1.96 -14.91 2.37
CA ILE A 186 -2.38 -13.68 1.70
C ILE A 186 -3.68 -13.16 2.32
N SER A 187 -4.68 -14.03 2.49
CA SER A 187 -5.97 -13.66 3.08
C SER A 187 -5.79 -13.13 4.50
N ALA A 188 -5.05 -13.84 5.35
CA ALA A 188 -4.78 -13.42 6.72
C ALA A 188 -3.97 -12.11 6.81
N PHE A 189 -3.10 -11.83 5.83
CA PHE A 189 -2.37 -10.58 5.74
C PHE A 189 -3.28 -9.43 5.31
N GLN A 190 -4.14 -9.64 4.32
CA GLN A 190 -5.11 -8.63 3.83
C GLN A 190 -6.19 -8.29 4.87
N GLU A 191 -6.61 -9.25 5.70
CA GLU A 191 -7.51 -8.97 6.83
C GLU A 191 -6.92 -7.93 7.80
N LYS A 192 -5.60 -7.92 7.96
CA LYS A 192 -4.87 -6.97 8.81
C LYS A 192 -4.45 -5.70 8.06
N ASN A 193 -4.32 -5.80 6.73
CA ASN A 193 -3.82 -4.74 5.87
C ASN A 193 -4.75 -4.58 4.66
N PRO A 194 -5.98 -4.07 4.85
CA PRO A 194 -6.98 -4.01 3.79
C PRO A 194 -6.57 -3.08 2.62
N GLY A 195 -5.63 -2.17 2.87
CA GLY A 195 -5.04 -1.31 1.85
C GLY A 195 -4.01 -1.98 0.94
N VAL A 196 -3.66 -3.25 1.20
CA VAL A 196 -2.72 -4.02 0.37
C VAL A 196 -3.48 -4.96 -0.58
N GLN A 197 -3.18 -4.83 -1.87
CA GLN A 197 -3.66 -5.71 -2.91
C GLN A 197 -2.59 -6.74 -3.30
N PHE A 198 -3.01 -7.87 -3.84
CA PHE A 198 -2.11 -8.91 -4.35
C PHE A 198 -2.44 -9.22 -5.80
N ASP A 199 -1.41 -9.21 -6.65
CA ASP A 199 -1.45 -9.71 -8.02
C ASP A 199 -0.56 -10.94 -8.09
N VAL A 200 -1.17 -12.12 -8.13
CA VAL A 200 -0.48 -13.41 -8.00
C VAL A 200 -0.46 -14.11 -9.35
N LEU A 201 0.74 -14.40 -9.84
CA LEU A 201 0.96 -15.07 -11.12
C LEU A 201 1.69 -16.40 -10.94
N PHE A 202 1.01 -17.48 -11.32
CA PHE A 202 1.66 -18.77 -11.53
C PHE A 202 2.48 -18.75 -12.83
N VAL A 203 3.73 -19.21 -12.74
CA VAL A 203 4.59 -19.49 -13.88
C VAL A 203 5.20 -20.88 -13.68
N PRO A 204 5.20 -21.77 -14.69
CA PRO A 204 5.87 -23.06 -14.59
C PRO A 204 7.31 -22.91 -14.09
N PHE A 205 7.77 -23.80 -13.21
CA PHE A 205 9.07 -23.69 -12.54
C PHE A 205 10.24 -23.51 -13.53
N ASP A 206 10.21 -24.28 -14.63
CA ASP A 206 11.24 -24.26 -15.67
C ASP A 206 11.32 -22.92 -16.43
N ASP A 207 10.21 -22.16 -16.47
CA ASP A 207 10.12 -20.87 -17.16
C ASP A 207 10.28 -19.68 -16.19
N LEU A 208 10.01 -19.88 -14.90
CA LEU A 208 9.84 -18.81 -13.91
C LEU A 208 11.08 -17.91 -13.80
N ARG A 209 12.26 -18.51 -13.65
CA ARG A 209 13.51 -17.75 -13.48
C ARG A 209 13.80 -16.88 -14.70
N GLY A 210 13.81 -17.46 -15.90
CA GLY A 210 14.12 -16.73 -17.13
C GLY A 210 13.11 -15.61 -17.42
N LYS A 211 11.83 -15.84 -17.11
CA LYS A 211 10.78 -14.82 -17.22
C LYS A 211 11.02 -13.67 -16.22
N PHE A 212 11.38 -13.98 -14.98
CA PHE A 212 11.71 -12.98 -13.96
C PHE A 212 12.91 -12.14 -14.40
N GLU A 213 14.02 -12.78 -14.78
CA GLU A 213 15.25 -12.10 -15.21
C GLU A 213 14.97 -11.13 -16.37
N THR A 214 14.21 -11.59 -17.38
CA THR A 214 13.84 -10.76 -18.53
C THR A 214 12.99 -9.55 -18.14
N ALA A 215 11.99 -9.74 -17.27
CA ALA A 215 11.09 -8.67 -16.86
C ALA A 215 11.81 -7.65 -15.96
N ALA A 216 12.54 -8.12 -14.95
CA ALA A 216 13.27 -7.31 -13.99
C ALA A 216 14.37 -6.46 -14.67
N ALA A 217 15.07 -7.01 -15.67
CA ALA A 217 16.08 -6.27 -16.43
C ALA A 217 15.54 -5.05 -17.19
N THR A 218 14.23 -4.95 -17.39
CA THR A 218 13.57 -3.80 -18.04
C THR A 218 12.80 -2.90 -17.06
N GLY A 219 13.00 -3.10 -15.75
CA GLY A 219 12.30 -2.38 -14.68
C GLY A 219 10.87 -2.86 -14.42
N GLY A 220 10.46 -3.97 -15.03
CA GLY A 220 9.18 -4.64 -14.75
C GLY A 220 9.35 -5.81 -13.78
N GLY A 221 8.42 -6.76 -13.86
CA GLY A 221 8.45 -7.97 -13.03
C GLY A 221 7.73 -7.83 -11.69
N PRO A 222 7.73 -8.91 -10.89
CA PRO A 222 7.08 -8.94 -9.59
C PRO A 222 7.90 -8.19 -8.54
N SER A 223 7.23 -7.62 -7.55
CA SER A 223 7.85 -7.14 -6.31
C SER A 223 8.30 -8.29 -5.40
N LEU A 224 7.70 -9.48 -5.56
CA LEU A 224 8.03 -10.69 -4.79
C LEU A 224 8.14 -11.91 -5.70
N LEU A 225 9.28 -12.59 -5.66
CA LEU A 225 9.50 -13.86 -6.34
C LEU A 225 9.60 -14.99 -5.31
N ILE A 226 8.79 -16.05 -5.47
CA ILE A 226 8.99 -17.31 -4.76
C ILE A 226 9.74 -18.25 -5.72
N GLY A 227 11.05 -18.35 -5.53
CA GLY A 227 11.97 -19.13 -6.37
C GLY A 227 12.88 -20.08 -5.58
N ALA A 228 13.74 -20.80 -6.28
CA ALA A 228 14.71 -21.69 -5.65
C ALA A 228 15.90 -20.91 -5.07
N ALA A 229 16.45 -21.40 -3.94
CA ALA A 229 17.50 -20.69 -3.21
C ALA A 229 18.82 -20.54 -4.02
N ASP A 230 19.12 -21.50 -4.89
CA ASP A 230 20.31 -21.48 -5.76
C ASP A 230 20.29 -20.38 -6.82
N TRP A 231 19.14 -19.74 -7.05
CA TRP A 231 19.04 -18.60 -7.97
C TRP A 231 19.61 -17.31 -7.36
N GLY A 232 19.58 -17.19 -6.03
CA GLY A 232 19.94 -15.97 -5.28
C GLY A 232 21.27 -15.34 -5.70
N PRO A 233 22.39 -16.08 -5.73
CA PRO A 233 23.69 -15.55 -6.13
C PRO A 233 23.71 -14.88 -7.52
N ALA A 234 23.12 -15.54 -8.52
CA ALA A 234 23.12 -15.03 -9.90
C ALA A 234 22.16 -13.84 -10.06
N LEU A 235 21.00 -13.87 -9.40
CA LEU A 235 20.06 -12.75 -9.42
C LEU A 235 20.65 -11.51 -8.72
N PHE A 236 21.36 -11.71 -7.61
CA PHE A 236 22.01 -10.63 -6.88
C PHE A 236 23.17 -10.01 -7.67
N ASP A 237 24.03 -10.84 -8.29
CA ASP A 237 25.12 -10.36 -9.15
C ASP A 237 24.63 -9.60 -10.38
N ALA A 238 23.41 -9.90 -10.84
CA ALA A 238 22.74 -9.18 -11.92
C ALA A 238 21.92 -7.96 -11.43
N GLU A 239 22.00 -7.61 -10.14
CA GLU A 239 21.26 -6.52 -9.50
C GLU A 239 19.72 -6.64 -9.62
N LEU A 240 19.23 -7.88 -9.72
CA LEU A 240 17.79 -8.19 -9.85
C LEU A 240 17.12 -8.49 -8.50
N THR A 241 17.90 -8.68 -7.44
CA THR A 241 17.41 -8.80 -6.05
C THR A 241 18.14 -7.80 -5.15
N ALA A 242 17.44 -7.32 -4.12
CA ALA A 242 17.99 -6.38 -3.16
C ALA A 242 18.76 -7.11 -2.04
N ASP A 243 19.72 -6.41 -1.43
CA ASP A 243 20.27 -6.80 -0.12
C ASP A 243 19.25 -6.44 0.96
N LEU A 244 18.73 -7.45 1.64
CA LEU A 244 17.74 -7.28 2.70
C LEU A 244 18.38 -6.96 4.07
N SER A 245 19.70 -7.10 4.21
CA SER A 245 20.41 -6.92 5.49
C SER A 245 20.09 -5.59 6.19
N PRO A 246 20.02 -4.43 5.50
CA PRO A 246 19.72 -3.15 6.14
C PRO A 246 18.32 -3.07 6.77
N ASN A 247 17.39 -3.91 6.31
CA ASN A 247 15.98 -3.89 6.75
C ASN A 247 15.67 -4.95 7.81
N MET A 248 16.63 -5.78 8.20
CA MET A 248 16.39 -6.90 9.11
C MET A 248 16.90 -6.62 10.53
N SER A 249 16.02 -6.81 11.50
CA SER A 249 16.43 -6.77 12.90
C SER A 249 17.09 -8.08 13.33
N THR A 250 18.02 -8.00 14.28
CA THR A 250 18.63 -9.20 14.89
C THR A 250 17.58 -10.12 15.51
N ALA A 251 16.51 -9.56 16.09
CA ALA A 251 15.41 -10.33 16.66
C ALA A 251 14.66 -11.12 15.57
N PHE A 252 14.39 -10.50 14.41
CA PHE A 252 13.76 -11.17 13.29
C PHE A 252 14.63 -12.30 12.73
N LEU A 253 15.91 -12.04 12.45
CA LEU A 253 16.81 -13.06 11.90
C LEU A 253 17.03 -14.24 12.87
N SER A 254 17.08 -13.97 14.17
CA SER A 254 17.16 -15.00 15.21
C SER A 254 15.92 -15.88 15.30
N SER A 255 14.77 -15.42 14.79
CA SER A 255 13.53 -16.22 14.75
C SER A 255 13.49 -17.24 13.61
N ILE A 256 14.41 -17.12 12.64
CA ILE A 256 14.48 -17.98 11.46
C ILE A 256 15.44 -19.15 11.72
N ASN A 257 15.14 -20.32 11.13
CA ASN A 257 16.06 -21.46 11.15
C ASN A 257 17.41 -21.05 10.53
N GLN A 258 18.49 -21.19 11.30
CA GLN A 258 19.81 -20.68 10.90
C GLN A 258 20.41 -21.42 9.70
N ALA A 259 20.11 -22.72 9.53
CA ALA A 259 20.53 -23.47 8.35
C ALA A 259 19.81 -22.97 7.10
N ALA A 260 18.52 -22.65 7.21
CA ALA A 260 17.75 -22.04 6.13
C ALA A 260 18.27 -20.64 5.79
N LEU A 261 18.59 -19.84 6.81
CA LEU A 261 19.12 -18.49 6.63
C LEU A 261 20.48 -18.50 5.91
N GLY A 262 21.33 -19.50 6.20
CA GLY A 262 22.60 -19.68 5.49
C GLY A 262 22.45 -19.90 3.98
N SER A 263 21.32 -20.47 3.51
CA SER A 263 21.09 -20.73 2.09
C SER A 263 20.80 -19.48 1.24
N VAL A 264 20.52 -18.35 1.89
CA VAL A 264 20.19 -17.06 1.25
C VAL A 264 21.22 -15.98 1.58
N GLN A 265 22.38 -16.37 2.13
CA GLN A 265 23.52 -15.49 2.37
C GLN A 265 24.51 -15.56 1.20
N TYR A 266 24.88 -14.42 0.65
CA TYR A 266 25.83 -14.35 -0.46
C TYR A 266 26.59 -13.02 -0.47
N LYS A 267 27.93 -13.05 -0.56
CA LYS A 267 28.81 -11.85 -0.54
C LYS A 267 28.48 -10.88 0.61
N ASP A 268 28.31 -11.40 1.82
CA ASP A 268 27.92 -10.66 3.03
C ASP A 268 26.54 -9.96 2.97
N ALA A 269 25.74 -10.26 1.94
CA ALA A 269 24.37 -9.77 1.77
C ALA A 269 23.34 -10.88 1.98
N LEU A 270 22.20 -10.49 2.55
CA LEU A 270 21.02 -11.33 2.67
C LEU A 270 20.17 -11.16 1.40
N VAL A 271 20.35 -12.06 0.43
CA VAL A 271 19.78 -11.92 -0.92
C VAL A 271 18.36 -12.47 -1.05
N GLY A 272 17.76 -12.93 0.05
CA GLY A 272 16.41 -13.46 0.13
C GLY A 272 16.03 -13.87 1.55
N LEU A 273 14.82 -14.41 1.72
CA LEU A 273 14.36 -14.99 2.98
C LEU A 273 13.89 -16.43 2.74
N PRO A 274 14.23 -17.39 3.62
CA PRO A 274 13.79 -18.76 3.45
C PRO A 274 12.29 -18.86 3.76
N LEU A 275 11.50 -19.27 2.76
CA LEU A 275 10.05 -19.49 2.93
C LEU A 275 9.74 -20.81 3.64
N GLY A 276 10.49 -21.86 3.33
CA GLY A 276 10.30 -23.19 3.88
C GLY A 276 11.49 -24.10 3.58
N LEU A 277 11.68 -25.11 4.42
CA LEU A 277 12.70 -26.14 4.20
C LEU A 277 12.13 -27.26 3.33
N LYS A 278 12.87 -27.62 2.28
CA LYS A 278 12.63 -28.79 1.45
C LYS A 278 13.95 -29.52 1.28
N GLY A 279 13.90 -30.85 1.25
CA GLY A 279 15.10 -31.66 1.14
C GLY A 279 14.77 -33.10 0.77
N VAL A 280 15.81 -33.84 0.40
CA VAL A 280 15.73 -35.28 0.15
C VAL A 280 15.76 -36.01 1.49
N VAL A 281 14.78 -36.87 1.73
CA VAL A 281 14.68 -37.70 2.93
C VAL A 281 14.50 -39.16 2.54
N MET A 282 14.97 -40.05 3.40
CA MET A 282 14.74 -41.49 3.23
C MET A 282 13.39 -41.86 3.82
N TYR A 283 12.45 -42.25 2.96
CA TYR A 283 11.18 -42.83 3.37
C TYR A 283 11.33 -44.34 3.57
N ARG A 284 10.79 -44.87 4.68
CA ARG A 284 10.81 -46.31 4.98
C ARG A 284 9.39 -46.85 5.07
N ASN A 285 9.09 -47.88 4.28
CA ASN A 285 7.89 -48.68 4.47
C ASN A 285 8.12 -49.67 5.63
N THR A 286 7.54 -49.36 6.79
CA THR A 286 7.74 -50.13 8.02
C THR A 286 7.16 -51.54 7.98
N SER A 287 6.27 -51.84 7.03
CA SER A 287 5.72 -53.19 6.82
C SER A 287 6.68 -54.15 6.11
N ILE A 288 7.71 -53.62 5.42
CA ILE A 288 8.71 -54.39 4.67
C ILE A 288 10.03 -54.42 5.45
N ILE A 289 10.53 -53.25 5.86
CA ILE A 289 11.73 -53.12 6.69
C ILE A 289 11.30 -52.49 8.01
N SER A 290 11.22 -53.30 9.08
CA SER A 290 10.61 -52.89 10.37
C SER A 290 11.48 -51.94 11.20
N GLU A 291 12.80 -52.05 11.09
CA GLU A 291 13.76 -51.24 11.83
C GLU A 291 14.53 -50.29 10.89
N PRO A 292 14.80 -49.04 11.29
CA PRO A 292 15.65 -48.14 10.51
C PRO A 292 17.06 -48.73 10.34
N ALA A 293 17.73 -48.38 9.24
CA ALA A 293 19.14 -48.75 9.05
C ALA A 293 20.05 -47.93 9.97
N ALA A 294 21.07 -48.58 10.55
CA ALA A 294 22.04 -47.93 11.43
C ALA A 294 23.11 -47.14 10.65
N ASP A 295 23.51 -47.67 9.50
CA ASP A 295 24.55 -47.12 8.61
C ASP A 295 24.29 -47.56 7.16
N PHE A 296 25.21 -47.21 6.26
CA PHE A 296 25.07 -47.50 4.83
C PHE A 296 25.13 -49.01 4.53
N GLU A 297 26.03 -49.72 5.19
CA GLU A 297 26.17 -51.17 5.06
C GLU A 297 24.91 -51.92 5.52
N ASP A 298 24.34 -51.53 6.66
CA ASP A 298 23.07 -52.07 7.17
C ASP A 298 21.89 -51.69 6.26
N LEU A 299 21.87 -50.47 5.69
CA LEU A 299 20.87 -50.07 4.70
C LEU A 299 20.90 -50.99 3.47
N VAL A 300 22.10 -51.23 2.92
CA VAL A 300 22.31 -52.12 1.78
C VAL A 300 21.87 -53.54 2.12
N ALA A 301 22.28 -54.07 3.28
CA ALA A 301 21.92 -55.41 3.73
C ALA A 301 20.40 -55.58 3.89
N LYS A 302 19.72 -54.61 4.54
CA LYS A 302 18.26 -54.61 4.71
C LYS A 302 17.52 -54.50 3.39
N ALA A 303 17.96 -53.62 2.49
CA ALA A 303 17.36 -53.49 1.16
C ALA A 303 17.52 -54.77 0.33
N GLN A 304 18.70 -55.41 0.35
CA GLN A 304 18.94 -56.68 -0.32
C GLN A 304 18.07 -57.81 0.26
N ALA A 305 17.99 -57.92 1.59
CA ALA A 305 17.19 -58.94 2.26
C ALA A 305 15.68 -58.76 2.01
N ALA A 306 15.21 -57.53 1.89
CA ALA A 306 13.81 -57.22 1.59
C ALA A 306 13.43 -57.45 0.12
N THR A 307 14.40 -57.52 -0.78
CA THR A 307 14.14 -57.66 -2.22
C THR A 307 13.79 -59.10 -2.57
N GLN A 308 12.50 -59.39 -2.74
CA GLN A 308 12.02 -60.73 -3.10
C GLN A 308 10.70 -60.65 -3.89
N GLY A 309 10.63 -61.39 -5.01
CA GLY A 309 9.44 -61.39 -5.87
C GLY A 309 9.17 -59.99 -6.42
N ASP A 310 7.99 -59.44 -6.15
CA ASP A 310 7.57 -58.10 -6.56
C ASP A 310 8.00 -57.00 -5.58
N VAL A 311 8.65 -57.35 -4.46
CA VAL A 311 9.15 -56.37 -3.48
C VAL A 311 10.56 -55.91 -3.86
N VAL A 312 10.75 -54.60 -3.97
CA VAL A 312 12.06 -53.94 -4.12
C VAL A 312 12.42 -53.29 -2.79
N GLY A 313 13.58 -53.63 -2.23
CA GLY A 313 13.97 -53.16 -0.89
C GLY A 313 14.50 -51.73 -0.84
N ALA A 314 14.94 -51.16 -1.97
CA ALA A 314 15.28 -49.75 -2.11
C ALA A 314 15.04 -49.28 -3.54
N ASP A 315 14.38 -48.13 -3.69
CA ASP A 315 14.20 -47.41 -4.95
C ASP A 315 14.95 -46.09 -4.86
N LEU A 316 15.93 -45.87 -5.72
CA LEU A 316 16.87 -44.75 -5.65
C LEU A 316 16.78 -43.93 -6.92
N GLU A 317 16.45 -42.64 -6.77
CA GLU A 317 16.53 -41.68 -7.85
C GLU A 317 17.99 -41.31 -8.10
N TYR A 318 18.49 -41.57 -9.32
CA TYR A 318 19.90 -41.41 -9.67
C TYR A 318 20.26 -40.00 -10.14
N GLY A 319 19.30 -39.09 -10.22
CA GLY A 319 19.55 -37.69 -10.53
C GLY A 319 20.56 -37.04 -9.57
N PHE A 320 21.42 -36.16 -10.10
CA PHE A 320 22.51 -35.54 -9.34
C PHE A 320 22.04 -34.88 -8.02
N PHE A 321 20.89 -34.18 -8.04
CA PHE A 321 20.32 -33.55 -6.85
C PHE A 321 20.02 -34.54 -5.71
N PHE A 322 19.59 -35.76 -6.05
CA PHE A 322 19.25 -36.80 -5.09
C PHE A 322 20.49 -37.55 -4.58
N ALA A 323 21.46 -37.78 -5.46
CA ALA A 323 22.63 -38.60 -5.15
C ALA A 323 23.83 -37.82 -4.56
N ALA A 324 24.04 -36.55 -4.94
CA ALA A 324 25.27 -35.82 -4.60
C ALA A 324 25.50 -35.66 -3.10
N ALA A 325 24.44 -35.51 -2.31
CA ALA A 325 24.55 -35.40 -0.86
C ALA A 325 25.09 -36.69 -0.20
N HIS A 326 24.84 -37.86 -0.81
CA HIS A 326 25.35 -39.13 -0.32
C HIS A 326 26.87 -39.23 -0.41
N LEU A 327 27.49 -38.65 -1.45
CA LEU A 327 28.95 -38.59 -1.58
C LEU A 327 29.58 -37.89 -0.36
N ASN A 328 29.06 -36.72 0.00
CA ASN A 328 29.54 -35.97 1.17
C ASN A 328 29.30 -36.76 2.47
N ALA A 329 28.16 -37.44 2.60
CA ALA A 329 27.82 -38.22 3.79
C ALA A 329 28.74 -39.45 3.97
N LEU A 330 29.23 -40.04 2.87
CA LEU A 330 30.17 -41.17 2.87
C LEU A 330 31.64 -40.74 2.99
N GLY A 331 31.89 -39.43 3.13
CA GLY A 331 33.22 -38.85 3.34
C GLY A 331 33.97 -38.43 2.08
N GLY A 332 33.32 -38.48 0.92
CA GLY A 332 33.80 -37.84 -0.31
C GLY A 332 33.49 -36.34 -0.31
N GLN A 333 33.89 -35.64 -1.37
CA GLN A 333 33.61 -34.22 -1.54
C GLN A 333 33.14 -33.92 -2.95
N LEU A 334 32.02 -33.22 -3.10
CA LEU A 334 31.60 -32.76 -4.42
C LEU A 334 32.55 -31.67 -4.98
N MET A 335 32.88 -30.69 -4.15
CA MET A 335 33.71 -29.53 -4.50
C MET A 335 34.55 -29.04 -3.32
N ASP A 336 35.68 -28.40 -3.61
CA ASP A 336 36.52 -27.75 -2.59
C ASP A 336 35.96 -26.39 -2.14
N ALA A 337 36.65 -25.75 -1.18
CA ALA A 337 36.25 -24.44 -0.64
C ALA A 337 36.32 -23.30 -1.68
N GLN A 338 36.94 -23.52 -2.83
CA GLN A 338 37.04 -22.59 -3.94
C GLN A 338 36.03 -22.91 -5.05
N GLY A 339 35.22 -23.96 -4.89
CA GLY A 339 34.22 -24.41 -5.86
C GLY A 339 34.76 -25.28 -6.98
N ASN A 340 36.00 -25.77 -6.89
CA ASN A 340 36.54 -26.69 -7.90
C ASN A 340 36.04 -28.12 -7.67
N PRO A 341 35.86 -28.93 -8.73
CA PRO A 341 35.49 -30.35 -8.60
C PRO A 341 36.43 -31.14 -7.68
N ALA A 342 35.87 -31.85 -6.69
CA ALA A 342 36.63 -32.66 -5.73
C ALA A 342 36.19 -34.13 -5.68
N PHE A 343 35.23 -34.53 -6.52
CA PHE A 343 34.58 -35.85 -6.46
C PHE A 343 35.38 -37.00 -7.06
N ASN A 344 36.57 -36.75 -7.60
CA ASN A 344 37.37 -37.75 -8.31
C ASN A 344 38.49 -38.31 -7.41
N ASP A 345 38.11 -38.95 -6.32
CA ASP A 345 39.00 -39.65 -5.41
C ASP A 345 38.48 -41.08 -5.09
N GLU A 346 39.06 -41.75 -4.10
CA GLU A 346 38.66 -43.12 -3.72
C GLU A 346 37.35 -43.19 -2.92
N LYS A 347 36.74 -42.06 -2.56
CA LYS A 347 35.52 -41.94 -1.76
C LYS A 347 34.31 -41.59 -2.61
#